data_AF-A0A841I3S3-F1
#
_entry.id   AF-A0A841I3S3-F1
#
_cell.length_a   1.000
_cell.length_b   1.000
_cell.length_c   1.000
_cell.angle_alpha   90.00
_cell.angle_beta   90.00
_cell.angle_gamma   90.00
#
_symmetry.space_group_name_H-M   'P 1'
#
loop_
_entity.id
_entity.type
_entity.pdbx_description
1 polymer ?
#
loop_
_entity_poly.entity_id
_entity_poly.type
_entity_poly.pdbx_seq_one_letter_code
_entity_poly.pdbx_strand_id
1 'polypeptide(L)'
;MKPALLLSLLLVACHSAPREDEHVQALERRVAVLERRLAALERAQDAERREQSSSADAVNTALAESCARDYALDLEAFRTDNGRYPSASELSAPAACEGLEVRFVERGDYHYSLRVKNPAGGNVVTQKSY
;
A
#
# COMPACT_ATOMS: atom_id res chain seq x y z
N MET A 1 28.20 -78.83 -23.23
CA MET A 1 26.85 -78.41 -22.83
C MET A 1 26.97 -77.46 -21.65
N LYS A 2 26.30 -76.31 -21.75
CA LYS A 2 26.39 -75.10 -20.91
C LYS A 2 26.05 -75.34 -19.43
N PRO A 3 26.91 -74.91 -18.47
CA PRO A 3 26.49 -74.54 -17.12
C PRO A 3 26.82 -73.07 -16.79
N ALA A 4 27.00 -72.21 -17.81
CA ALA A 4 27.41 -70.81 -17.60
C ALA A 4 26.25 -69.79 -17.63
N LEU A 5 25.02 -70.23 -17.96
CA LEU A 5 23.86 -69.33 -18.10
C LEU A 5 23.02 -69.17 -16.83
N LEU A 6 23.27 -69.97 -15.79
CA LEU A 6 22.50 -69.90 -14.54
C LEU A 6 23.09 -68.92 -13.51
N LEU A 7 24.38 -68.59 -13.61
CA LEU A 7 25.02 -67.65 -12.68
C LEU A 7 24.70 -66.19 -13.00
N SER A 8 24.43 -65.86 -14.27
CA SER A 8 24.14 -64.50 -14.72
C SER A 8 22.70 -64.05 -14.42
N LEU A 9 21.76 -64.97 -14.18
CA LEU A 9 20.40 -64.61 -13.72
C LEU A 9 20.32 -64.28 -12.22
N LEU A 10 21.25 -64.78 -11.41
CA LEU A 10 21.27 -64.52 -9.96
C LEU A 10 21.88 -63.15 -9.60
N LEU A 11 22.63 -62.53 -10.52
CA LEU A 11 23.24 -61.21 -10.33
C LEU A 11 22.33 -60.03 -10.69
N VAL A 12 21.18 -60.28 -11.34
CA VAL A 12 20.20 -59.24 -11.70
C VAL A 12 19.20 -58.96 -10.57
N ALA A 13 19.12 -59.82 -9.55
CA ALA A 13 18.25 -59.62 -8.38
C ALA A 13 18.82 -58.63 -7.34
N CYS A 14 20.01 -58.07 -7.57
CA CYS A 14 20.58 -56.99 -6.76
C CYS A 14 20.33 -55.61 -7.40
N HIS A 15 19.14 -55.40 -7.97
CA HIS A 15 18.72 -54.07 -8.40
C HIS A 15 18.06 -53.36 -7.22
N SER A 16 18.90 -52.74 -6.39
CA SER A 16 18.50 -51.87 -5.29
C SER A 16 17.87 -50.58 -5.84
N ALA A 17 16.64 -50.68 -6.37
CA ALA A 17 15.85 -49.55 -6.86
C ALA A 17 14.71 -49.04 -5.94
N PRO A 18 14.30 -49.65 -4.80
CA PRO A 18 13.17 -49.12 -4.04
C PRO A 18 13.50 -47.94 -3.11
N ARG A 19 14.78 -47.74 -2.73
CA ARG A 19 15.17 -46.69 -1.75
C ARG A 19 15.30 -45.30 -2.35
N GLU A 20 15.64 -45.17 -3.63
CA GLU A 20 15.75 -43.86 -4.28
C GLU A 20 14.37 -43.22 -4.49
N ASP A 21 13.37 -44.02 -4.89
CA ASP A 21 12.01 -43.54 -5.10
C ASP A 21 11.35 -43.03 -3.81
N GLU A 22 11.54 -43.71 -2.68
CA GLU A 22 11.01 -43.25 -1.39
C GLU A 22 11.66 -41.94 -0.92
N HIS A 23 12.97 -41.79 -1.16
CA HIS A 23 13.71 -40.59 -0.78
C HIS A 23 13.33 -39.38 -1.65
N VAL A 24 13.17 -39.59 -2.97
CA VAL A 24 12.70 -38.55 -3.91
C VAL A 24 11.28 -38.11 -3.55
N GLN A 25 10.37 -39.05 -3.29
CA GLN A 25 9.01 -38.70 -2.87
C GLN A 25 8.96 -37.95 -1.54
N ALA A 26 9.82 -38.29 -0.58
CA ALA A 26 9.92 -37.57 0.68
C ALA A 26 10.42 -36.13 0.48
N LEU A 27 11.37 -35.92 -0.42
CA LEU A 27 11.85 -34.60 -0.81
C LEU A 27 10.77 -33.78 -1.51
N GLU A 28 10.07 -34.34 -2.49
CA GLU A 28 8.97 -33.66 -3.20
C GLU A 28 7.86 -33.22 -2.24
N ARG A 29 7.48 -34.07 -1.28
CA ARG A 29 6.50 -33.70 -0.25
C ARG A 29 6.99 -32.53 0.60
N ARG A 30 8.27 -32.52 0.97
CA ARG A 30 8.86 -31.40 1.73
C ARG A 30 8.89 -30.12 0.90
N VAL A 31 9.28 -30.19 -0.37
CA VAL A 31 9.26 -29.07 -1.30
C VAL A 31 7.83 -28.52 -1.44
N ALA A 32 6.85 -29.38 -1.69
CA ALA A 32 5.45 -28.96 -1.80
C ALA A 32 4.88 -28.34 -0.50
N VAL A 33 5.39 -28.74 0.67
CA VAL A 33 5.04 -28.10 1.95
C VAL A 33 5.73 -26.74 2.08
N LEU A 34 7.00 -26.63 1.70
CA LEU A 34 7.76 -25.38 1.75
C LEU A 34 7.20 -24.35 0.77
N GLU A 35 6.86 -24.74 -0.45
CA GLU A 35 6.23 -23.88 -1.46
C GLU A 35 4.88 -23.33 -0.97
N ARG A 36 4.05 -24.20 -0.36
CA ARG A 36 2.79 -23.76 0.25
C ARG A 36 2.98 -22.77 1.38
N ARG A 37 4.01 -22.97 2.22
CA ARG A 37 4.36 -22.04 3.30
C ARG A 37 4.89 -20.72 2.77
N LEU A 38 5.73 -20.76 1.74
CA LEU A 38 6.25 -19.56 1.06
C LEU A 38 5.09 -18.75 0.48
N ALA A 39 4.21 -19.38 -0.28
CA ALA A 39 3.04 -18.71 -0.85
C ALA A 39 2.09 -18.16 0.23
N ALA A 40 2.01 -18.77 1.41
CA ALA A 40 1.25 -18.23 2.53
C ALA A 40 1.91 -16.98 3.13
N LEU A 41 3.24 -17.00 3.29
CA LEU A 41 4.01 -15.86 3.79
C LEU A 41 3.96 -14.67 2.82
N GLU A 42 4.10 -14.91 1.52
CA GLU A 42 3.99 -13.86 0.50
C GLU A 42 2.62 -13.16 0.57
N ARG A 43 1.53 -13.94 0.66
CA ARG A 43 0.17 -13.38 0.80
C ARG A 43 -0.01 -12.59 2.09
N ALA A 44 0.58 -13.04 3.20
CA ALA A 44 0.51 -12.34 4.47
C ALA A 44 1.26 -11.00 4.40
N GLN A 45 2.46 -10.97 3.83
CA GLN A 45 3.23 -9.74 3.63
C GLN A 45 2.52 -8.75 2.70
N ASP A 46 1.88 -9.24 1.64
CA ASP A 46 1.08 -8.41 0.75
C ASP A 46 -0.13 -7.80 1.46
N ALA A 47 -0.78 -8.56 2.36
CA ALA A 47 -1.89 -8.07 3.17
C ALA A 47 -1.42 -6.97 4.15
N GLU A 48 -0.34 -7.22 4.89
CA GLU A 48 0.25 -6.23 5.81
C GLU A 48 0.66 -4.93 5.10
N ARG A 49 1.27 -5.04 3.92
CA ARG A 49 1.65 -3.87 3.12
C ARG A 49 0.42 -3.04 2.70
N ARG A 50 -0.67 -3.70 2.31
CA ARG A 50 -1.93 -3.03 1.93
C ARG A 50 -2.61 -2.37 3.13
N GLU A 51 -2.57 -3.00 4.30
CA GLU A 51 -3.10 -2.42 5.54
C GLU A 51 -2.31 -1.18 5.96
N GLN A 52 -0.97 -1.23 5.87
CA GLN A 52 -0.10 -0.09 6.13
C GLN A 52 -0.35 1.06 5.16
N SER A 53 -0.50 0.78 3.85
CA SER A 53 -0.84 1.84 2.89
C SER A 53 -2.21 2.45 3.18
N SER A 54 -3.22 1.62 3.49
CA SER A 54 -4.56 2.10 3.83
C SER A 54 -4.57 2.97 5.09
N SER A 55 -3.80 2.61 6.11
CA SER A 55 -3.66 3.41 7.34
C SER A 55 -2.96 4.75 7.07
N ALA A 56 -1.88 4.75 6.30
CA ALA A 56 -1.19 5.98 5.90
C ALA A 56 -2.10 6.90 5.09
N ASP A 57 -2.89 6.34 4.17
CA ASP A 57 -3.85 7.10 3.37
C ASP A 57 -4.96 7.72 4.23
N ALA A 58 -5.44 7.02 5.26
CA ALA A 58 -6.42 7.54 6.21
C ALA A 58 -5.87 8.71 7.03
N VAL A 59 -4.64 8.59 7.55
CA VAL A 59 -3.97 9.67 8.28
C VAL A 59 -3.75 10.88 7.37
N ASN A 60 -3.25 10.65 6.15
CA ASN A 60 -3.03 11.70 5.17
C ASN A 60 -4.32 12.42 4.78
N THR A 61 -5.44 11.70 4.71
CA THR A 61 -6.77 12.28 4.46
C THR A 61 -7.20 13.15 5.64
N ALA A 62 -7.10 12.65 6.87
CA ALA A 62 -7.46 13.39 8.07
C ALA A 62 -6.65 14.69 8.23
N LEU A 63 -5.35 14.66 7.90
CA LEU A 63 -4.50 15.86 7.88
C LEU A 63 -4.99 16.88 6.83
N ALA A 64 -5.29 16.43 5.61
CA ALA A 64 -5.79 17.30 4.54
C ALA A 64 -7.16 17.91 4.89
N GLU A 65 -8.04 17.15 5.53
CA GLU A 65 -9.34 17.62 6.02
C GLU A 65 -9.19 18.64 7.15
N SER A 66 -8.28 18.39 8.10
CA SER A 66 -7.99 19.33 9.18
C SER A 66 -7.46 20.66 8.64
N CYS A 67 -6.49 20.59 7.72
CA CYS A 67 -5.97 21.77 7.05
C CYS A 67 -7.07 22.55 6.30
N ALA A 68 -7.92 21.85 5.53
CA ALA A 68 -9.00 22.49 4.80
C ALA A 68 -10.00 23.20 5.73
N ARG A 69 -10.38 22.54 6.83
CA ARG A 69 -11.30 23.11 7.82
C ARG A 69 -10.72 24.36 8.49
N ASP A 70 -9.47 24.31 8.93
CA ASP A 70 -8.83 25.44 9.61
C ASP A 70 -8.69 26.62 8.63
N TYR A 71 -8.33 26.35 7.37
CA TYR A 71 -8.36 27.37 6.31
C TYR A 71 -9.74 27.99 6.11
N ALA A 72 -10.80 27.18 6.07
CA ALA A 72 -12.16 27.69 5.90
C ALA A 72 -12.56 28.60 7.07
N LEU A 73 -12.18 28.26 8.30
CA LEU A 73 -12.43 29.10 9.47
C LEU A 73 -11.69 30.45 9.36
N ASP A 74 -10.43 30.45 8.97
CA ASP A 74 -9.65 31.68 8.78
C ASP A 74 -10.22 32.55 7.65
N LEU A 75 -10.66 31.93 6.55
CA LEU A 75 -11.31 32.62 5.43
C LEU A 75 -12.63 33.28 5.86
N GLU A 76 -13.47 32.58 6.62
CA GLU A 76 -14.73 33.12 7.12
C GLU A 76 -14.52 34.21 8.18
N ALA A 77 -13.52 34.06 9.05
CA ALA A 77 -13.14 35.10 10.01
C ALA A 77 -12.70 36.37 9.28
N PHE A 78 -11.80 36.24 8.29
CA PHE A 78 -11.38 37.37 7.48
C PHE A 78 -12.56 38.04 6.76
N ARG A 79 -13.47 37.25 6.17
CA ARG A 79 -14.68 37.77 5.52
C ARG A 79 -15.58 38.52 6.49
N THR A 80 -15.76 38.00 7.69
CA THR A 80 -16.60 38.64 8.72
C THR A 80 -16.03 40.01 9.12
N ASP A 81 -14.71 40.11 9.25
CA ASP A 81 -14.04 41.35 9.68
C ASP A 81 -13.89 42.37 8.55
N ASN A 82 -13.78 41.93 7.28
CA ASN A 82 -13.41 42.79 6.15
C ASN A 82 -14.50 42.91 5.07
N GLY A 83 -15.57 42.13 5.14
CA GLY A 83 -16.64 42.10 4.14
C GLY A 83 -16.29 41.46 2.79
N ARG A 84 -15.10 40.84 2.67
CA ARG A 84 -14.59 40.13 1.48
C ARG A 84 -13.67 38.99 1.88
N TYR A 85 -13.41 38.03 0.99
CA TYR A 85 -12.33 37.06 1.20
C TYR A 85 -10.94 37.68 1.02
N PRO A 86 -9.89 37.10 1.64
CA PRO A 86 -8.52 37.54 1.45
C PRO A 86 -8.02 37.17 0.05
N SER A 87 -7.11 37.99 -0.48
CA SER A 87 -6.30 37.63 -1.63
C SER A 87 -5.23 36.60 -1.24
N ALA A 88 -4.64 35.92 -2.21
CA ALA A 88 -3.60 34.90 -1.96
C ALA A 88 -2.37 35.45 -1.19
N SER A 89 -2.06 36.74 -1.31
CA SER A 89 -0.96 37.39 -0.57
C SER A 89 -1.30 37.76 0.88
N GLU A 90 -2.58 37.84 1.21
CA GLU A 90 -3.06 38.14 2.58
C GLU A 90 -3.27 36.86 3.40
N LEU A 91 -3.11 35.70 2.76
CA LEU A 91 -3.44 34.41 3.31
C LEU A 91 -2.19 33.71 3.85
N SER A 92 -2.12 33.51 5.16
CA SER A 92 -1.11 32.65 5.79
C SER A 92 -1.59 31.20 5.86
N ALA A 93 -0.67 30.24 5.73
CA ALA A 93 -1.00 28.84 5.95
C ALA A 93 -1.18 28.55 7.45
N PRO A 94 -2.32 27.94 7.86
CA PRO A 94 -2.50 27.43 9.22
C PRO A 94 -1.45 26.38 9.55
N ALA A 95 -1.12 26.22 10.84
CA ALA A 95 -0.17 25.19 11.29
C ALA A 95 -0.61 23.76 10.89
N ALA A 96 -1.92 23.49 10.83
CA ALA A 96 -2.45 22.20 10.37
C ALA A 96 -2.13 21.87 8.90
N CYS A 97 -1.67 22.87 8.12
CA CYS A 97 -1.29 22.72 6.72
C CYS A 97 0.21 22.57 6.50
N GLU A 98 1.01 22.48 7.56
CA GLU A 98 2.45 22.31 7.45
C GLU A 98 2.79 21.04 6.63
N GLY A 99 3.65 21.22 5.61
CA GLY A 99 4.02 20.13 4.71
C GLY A 99 2.95 19.72 3.69
N LEU A 100 1.81 20.42 3.60
CA LEU A 100 0.77 20.18 2.58
C LEU A 100 0.84 21.24 1.47
N GLU A 101 0.57 20.83 0.21
CA GLU A 101 0.42 21.78 -0.89
C GLU A 101 -1.02 22.33 -0.86
N VAL A 102 -1.15 23.62 -0.55
CA VAL A 102 -2.45 24.29 -0.54
C VAL A 102 -2.56 25.25 -1.71
N ARG A 103 -3.67 25.14 -2.45
CA ARG A 103 -4.04 26.05 -3.52
C ARG A 103 -5.37 26.69 -3.20
N PHE A 104 -5.31 27.97 -2.85
CA PHE A 104 -6.47 28.83 -2.70
C PHE A 104 -6.69 29.64 -3.99
N VAL A 105 -7.95 29.75 -4.40
CA VAL A 105 -8.38 30.59 -5.52
C VAL A 105 -9.66 31.31 -5.10
N GLU A 106 -9.58 32.63 -4.96
CA GLU A 106 -10.73 33.51 -4.82
C GLU A 106 -11.55 33.51 -6.12
N ARG A 107 -12.89 33.44 -6.00
CA ARG A 107 -13.84 33.35 -7.11
C ARG A 107 -14.85 34.50 -7.10
N GLY A 108 -14.41 35.69 -6.67
CA GLY A 108 -15.22 36.89 -6.52
C GLY A 108 -15.54 37.18 -5.05
N ASP A 109 -16.33 38.24 -4.83
CA ASP A 109 -16.48 38.89 -3.52
C ASP A 109 -16.91 37.95 -2.37
N TYR A 110 -17.61 36.86 -2.69
CA TYR A 110 -18.16 35.91 -1.71
C TYR A 110 -17.96 34.43 -2.05
N HIS A 111 -17.06 34.11 -2.99
CA HIS A 111 -16.81 32.72 -3.37
C HIS A 111 -15.33 32.38 -3.34
N TYR A 112 -14.98 31.18 -2.89
CA TYR A 112 -13.62 30.65 -3.00
C TYR A 112 -13.61 29.18 -3.40
N SER A 113 -12.44 28.73 -3.86
CA SER A 113 -12.11 27.32 -3.96
C SER A 113 -10.75 27.06 -3.32
N LEU A 114 -10.72 26.10 -2.41
CA LEU A 114 -9.53 25.63 -1.71
C LEU A 114 -9.25 24.19 -2.13
N ARG A 115 -7.99 23.89 -2.42
CA ARG A 115 -7.51 22.53 -2.69
C ARG A 115 -6.31 22.24 -1.81
N VAL A 116 -6.39 21.20 -1.00
CA VAL A 116 -5.29 20.73 -0.16
C VAL A 116 -4.79 19.41 -0.71
N LYS A 117 -3.49 19.30 -0.94
CA LYS A 117 -2.85 18.09 -1.43
C LYS A 117 -1.73 17.64 -0.51
N ASN A 118 -1.59 16.33 -0.35
CA ASN A 118 -0.38 15.76 0.24
C ASN A 118 0.76 15.80 -0.81
N PRO A 119 1.99 16.19 -0.45
CA PRO A 119 3.15 16.20 -1.35
C PRO A 119 3.48 14.83 -1.96
N ALA A 120 3.06 13.73 -1.33
CA ALA A 120 3.15 12.37 -1.89
C ALA A 120 2.18 12.12 -3.06
N GLY A 121 1.37 13.11 -3.46
CA GLY A 121 0.56 13.09 -4.69
C GLY A 121 -0.78 12.37 -4.59
N GLY A 122 -1.14 11.80 -3.43
CA GLY A 122 -2.34 10.99 -3.25
C GLY A 122 -3.60 11.80 -2.95
N ASN A 123 -3.72 12.29 -1.71
CA ASN A 123 -5.00 12.81 -1.21
C ASN A 123 -5.22 14.27 -1.58
N VAL A 124 -6.42 14.55 -2.11
CA VAL A 124 -6.86 15.88 -2.52
C VAL A 124 -8.20 16.21 -1.87
N VAL A 125 -8.20 17.11 -0.90
CA VAL A 125 -9.44 17.68 -0.36
C VAL A 125 -9.74 18.95 -1.14
N THR A 126 -10.97 19.08 -1.64
CA THR A 126 -11.44 20.30 -2.31
C THR A 126 -12.62 20.87 -1.56
N GLN A 127 -12.53 22.14 -1.19
CA GLN A 127 -13.59 22.89 -0.52
C GLN A 127 -13.97 24.12 -1.34
N LYS A 128 -15.25 24.47 -1.32
CA LYS A 128 -15.79 25.64 -2.05
C LYS A 128 -16.83 26.32 -1.17
N SER A 129 -16.88 27.65 -1.22
CA SER A 129 -18.04 28.40 -0.73
C SER A 129 -19.01 28.67 -1.89
N TYR A 130 -20.31 28.64 -1.57
CA TYR A 130 -21.42 28.88 -2.49
C TYR A 130 -22.15 30.17 -2.15
#